data_AF-A0A1G0J068-F1
#
_entry.id   AF-A0A1G0J068-F1
#
_cell.length_a   1.000
_cell.length_b   1.000
_cell.length_c   1.000
_cell.angle_alpha   90.00
_cell.angle_beta   90.00
_cell.angle_gamma   90.00
#
_symmetry.space_group_name_H-M   'P 1'
#
loop_
_entity.id
_entity.type
_entity.pdbx_description
1 polymer ?
#
loop_
_entity_poly.entity_id
_entity_poly.type
_entity_poly.pdbx_seq_one_letter_code
_entity_poly.pdbx_strand_id
1 'polypeptide(L)'
;FLVKHAMPVVGNFKNKRILLIVIAVILLLFVFHLFGLFSGSKVSPISSQPPQAVTQTTSGNADVSLNATQDVASQSESQIQNLKSQLSDMQSSVSQLQTQNQQLQQSMQTLTTQLDNLTAQLNNALLRGKSGARRSRIVYHLRAVVPDRAWISSGNGQTVSVTIGDRVPGYGNVRAIDAENGTIMTTSGRTIKYGRNDY
;
A
#
# COMPACT_ATOMS: atom_id res chain seq x y z
N PHE A 1 27.59 -30.07 -20.08
CA PHE A 1 27.59 -28.82 -19.30
C PHE A 1 26.15 -28.54 -18.87
N LEU A 2 25.80 -28.91 -17.64
CA LEU A 2 24.43 -28.88 -17.12
C LEU A 2 24.27 -27.58 -16.29
N VAL A 3 23.59 -26.57 -16.81
CA VAL A 3 23.29 -25.35 -16.05
C VAL A 3 22.05 -25.60 -15.20
N LYS A 4 22.27 -25.88 -13.92
CA LYS A 4 21.24 -25.90 -12.87
C LYS A 4 20.68 -24.49 -12.73
N HIS A 5 19.43 -24.29 -13.15
CA HIS A 5 18.64 -23.14 -12.71
C HIS A 5 18.31 -23.32 -11.22
N ALA A 6 19.00 -22.55 -10.37
CA ALA A 6 18.64 -22.39 -8.97
C ALA A 6 17.30 -21.66 -8.89
N MET A 7 16.26 -22.33 -8.41
CA MET A 7 15.02 -21.67 -7.99
C MET A 7 15.29 -20.87 -6.72
N PRO A 8 14.81 -19.62 -6.63
CA PRO A 8 14.89 -18.87 -5.38
C PRO A 8 14.00 -19.54 -4.31
N VAL A 9 14.63 -19.71 -3.16
CA VAL A 9 14.12 -20.18 -1.87
C VAL A 9 12.67 -19.73 -1.66
N VAL A 10 11.76 -20.71 -1.54
CA VAL A 10 10.40 -20.49 -1.06
C VAL A 10 10.49 -20.03 0.38
N GLY A 11 10.39 -18.71 0.59
CA GLY A 11 10.25 -18.10 1.90
C GLY A 11 9.08 -18.73 2.64
N ASN A 12 9.29 -19.07 3.91
CA ASN A 12 8.32 -19.77 4.75
C ASN A 12 7.13 -18.84 5.04
N PHE A 13 6.16 -18.78 4.13
CA PHE A 13 4.97 -17.95 4.27
C PHE A 13 4.08 -18.53 5.37
N LYS A 14 4.15 -17.95 6.57
CA LYS A 14 3.29 -18.27 7.73
C LYS A 14 1.79 -18.26 7.41
N ASN A 15 1.38 -17.61 6.32
CA ASN A 15 -0.01 -17.41 5.95
C ASN A 15 -0.32 -18.06 4.59
N LYS A 16 -0.87 -19.28 4.62
CA LYS A 16 -1.32 -20.04 3.43
C LYS A 16 -2.26 -19.23 2.51
N ARG A 17 -3.01 -18.29 3.08
CA ARG A 17 -3.90 -17.37 2.34
C ARG A 17 -3.14 -16.38 1.46
N ILE A 18 -2.00 -15.87 1.93
CA ILE A 18 -1.18 -14.91 1.16
C ILE A 18 -0.51 -15.65 0.00
N LEU A 19 -0.02 -16.87 0.23
CA LEU A 19 0.56 -17.71 -0.82
C LEU A 19 -0.46 -18.00 -1.94
N LEU A 20 -1.71 -18.33 -1.58
CA LEU A 20 -2.78 -18.56 -2.56
C LEU A 20 -3.09 -17.32 -3.39
N ILE A 21 -3.13 -16.14 -2.77
CA ILE A 21 -3.40 -14.88 -3.49
C ILE A 21 -2.27 -14.57 -4.47
N VAL A 22 -1.00 -14.73 -4.06
CA VAL A 22 0.16 -14.48 -4.94
C VAL A 22 0.17 -15.45 -6.12
N ILE A 23 -0.12 -16.74 -5.89
CA ILE A 23 -0.22 -17.73 -6.97
C ILE A 23 -1.37 -17.39 -7.93
N ALA A 24 -2.52 -16.96 -7.42
CA ALA A 24 -3.66 -16.58 -8.25
C ALA A 24 -3.36 -15.36 -9.14
N VAL A 25 -2.66 -14.35 -8.61
CA VAL A 25 -2.25 -13.17 -9.38
C VAL A 25 -1.25 -13.54 -10.47
N ILE A 26 -0.26 -14.40 -10.16
CA ILE A 26 0.72 -14.87 -11.15
C ILE A 26 0.03 -15.68 -12.26
N LEU A 27 -0.92 -16.55 -11.91
CA LEU A 27 -1.71 -17.30 -12.90
C LEU A 27 -2.56 -16.39 -13.78
N LEU A 28 -3.17 -15.35 -13.22
CA LEU A 28 -3.99 -14.40 -13.96
C LEU A 28 -3.14 -13.60 -14.96
N LEU A 29 -1.95 -13.14 -14.54
CA LEU A 29 -1.00 -12.48 -15.43
C LEU A 29 -0.49 -13.42 -16.53
N PHE A 30 -0.26 -14.69 -16.21
CA PHE A 30 0.16 -15.69 -17.19
C PHE A 30 -0.93 -15.98 -18.22
N VAL A 31 -2.19 -16.12 -17.79
CA VAL A 31 -3.35 -16.30 -18.69
C VAL A 31 -3.54 -15.06 -19.57
N PHE A 32 -3.46 -13.85 -19.01
CA PHE A 32 -3.58 -12.61 -19.77
C PHE A 32 -2.46 -12.46 -20.81
N HIS A 33 -1.23 -12.86 -20.46
CA HIS A 33 -0.11 -12.84 -21.38
C HIS A 33 -0.23 -13.91 -22.48
N LEU A 34 -0.74 -15.10 -22.16
CA LEU A 34 -0.98 -16.16 -23.13
C LEU A 34 -2.14 -15.83 -24.09
N PHE A 35 -3.19 -15.15 -23.60
CA PHE A 35 -4.32 -14.72 -24.43
C PHE A 35 -4.01 -13.48 -25.28
N GLY A 36 -3.09 -12.62 -24.82
CA GLY A 36 -2.61 -11.46 -25.56
C GLY A 36 -1.75 -11.79 -26.80
N LEU A 37 -1.27 -13.04 -26.91
CA LEU A 37 -0.47 -13.51 -28.05
C LEU A 37 -1.31 -14.04 -29.23
N PHE A 38 -2.66 -14.10 -29.13
CA PHE A 38 -3.53 -14.64 -30.18
C PHE A 38 -4.57 -13.65 -30.76
N SER A 39 -4.45 -12.35 -30.49
CA SER A 39 -5.23 -11.35 -31.25
C SER A 39 -4.51 -10.99 -32.57
N GLY A 40 -4.26 -12.01 -33.38
CA GLY A 40 -3.79 -11.90 -34.74
C GLY A 40 -4.90 -11.42 -35.66
N SER A 41 -4.56 -10.42 -36.45
CA SER A 41 -5.31 -9.80 -37.54
C SER A 41 -6.27 -10.75 -38.25
N LYS A 42 -7.55 -10.38 -38.36
CA LYS A 42 -8.41 -10.93 -39.42
C LYS A 42 -7.92 -10.40 -40.76
N VAL A 43 -6.94 -11.09 -41.34
CA VAL A 43 -6.69 -11.04 -42.78
C VAL A 43 -7.78 -11.90 -43.42
N SER A 44 -8.69 -11.28 -44.17
CA SER A 44 -9.67 -12.03 -44.97
C SER A 44 -8.93 -12.79 -46.08
N PRO A 45 -9.27 -14.07 -46.34
CA PRO A 45 -8.63 -14.86 -47.39
C PRO A 45 -8.99 -14.31 -48.77
N ILE A 46 -7.97 -14.18 -49.63
CA ILE A 46 -8.12 -14.10 -51.08
C ILE A 46 -8.85 -15.36 -51.53
N SER A 47 -10.06 -15.20 -52.07
CA SER A 47 -10.75 -16.25 -52.80
C SER A 47 -10.00 -16.50 -54.10
N SER A 48 -9.50 -17.71 -54.25
CA SER A 48 -9.02 -18.28 -55.51
C SER A 48 -10.18 -18.35 -56.52
N GLN A 49 -10.17 -17.47 -57.50
CA GLN A 49 -11.01 -17.60 -58.69
C GLN A 49 -10.36 -18.60 -59.66
N PRO A 50 -11.10 -19.54 -60.27
CA PRO A 50 -10.55 -20.54 -61.17
C PRO A 50 -9.95 -19.88 -62.45
N PRO A 51 -8.94 -20.51 -63.08
CA PRO A 51 -8.29 -19.96 -64.25
C PRO A 51 -9.26 -19.93 -65.42
N GLN A 52 -9.75 -18.74 -65.79
CA GLN A 52 -10.46 -18.55 -67.05
C GLN A 52 -9.46 -18.28 -68.17
N ALA A 53 -9.64 -19.02 -69.25
CA ALA A 53 -8.82 -19.03 -70.43
C ALA A 53 -8.67 -17.63 -71.06
N VAL A 54 -7.47 -17.36 -71.54
CA VAL A 54 -7.11 -16.18 -72.31
C VAL A 54 -7.95 -16.13 -73.59
N THR A 55 -8.80 -15.11 -73.73
CA THR A 55 -9.39 -14.74 -75.03
C THR A 55 -8.91 -13.35 -75.38
N GLN A 56 -8.15 -13.26 -76.47
CA GLN A 56 -7.78 -12.02 -77.14
C GLN A 56 -9.04 -11.39 -77.75
N THR A 57 -9.25 -10.08 -77.56
CA THR A 57 -9.87 -9.22 -78.57
C THR A 57 -9.69 -7.72 -78.26
N THR A 58 -9.02 -7.04 -79.19
CA THR A 58 -9.34 -5.74 -79.82
C THR A 58 -9.35 -4.40 -79.05
N SER A 59 -8.44 -3.54 -79.53
CA SER A 59 -8.36 -2.07 -79.58
C SER A 59 -9.55 -1.23 -79.10
N GLY A 60 -9.23 -0.27 -78.21
CA GLY A 60 -10.04 0.89 -77.84
C GLY A 60 -10.02 1.12 -76.32
N ASN A 61 -9.70 2.35 -75.87
CA ASN A 61 -9.71 2.83 -74.47
C ASN A 61 -8.33 2.95 -73.77
N ALA A 62 -7.41 3.73 -74.34
CA ALA A 62 -6.20 4.18 -73.62
C ALA A 62 -6.50 5.29 -72.57
N ASP A 63 -7.60 6.04 -72.74
CA ASP A 63 -7.92 7.19 -71.86
C ASP A 63 -8.53 6.81 -70.50
N VAL A 64 -9.26 5.70 -70.43
CA VAL A 64 -9.90 5.25 -69.17
C VAL A 64 -8.88 4.60 -68.22
N SER A 65 -7.81 4.01 -68.77
CA SER A 65 -6.74 3.37 -67.99
C SER A 65 -5.85 4.40 -67.26
N LEU A 66 -5.58 5.56 -67.87
CA LEU A 66 -4.77 6.63 -67.28
C LEU A 66 -5.45 7.27 -66.06
N ASN A 67 -6.76 7.54 -66.13
CA ASN A 67 -7.51 8.08 -64.98
C ASN A 67 -7.61 7.10 -63.82
N ALA A 68 -7.85 5.81 -64.10
CA ALA A 68 -7.86 4.79 -63.04
C ALA A 68 -6.48 4.63 -62.37
N THR A 69 -5.39 4.80 -63.11
CA THR A 69 -4.03 4.75 -62.55
C THR A 69 -3.71 6.01 -61.73
N GLN A 70 -4.25 7.16 -62.13
CA GLN A 70 -4.13 8.45 -61.41
C GLN A 70 -4.92 8.44 -60.09
N ASP A 71 -6.10 7.83 -60.06
CA ASP A 71 -6.92 7.66 -58.85
C ASP A 71 -6.25 6.69 -57.85
N VAL A 72 -5.65 5.60 -58.34
CA VAL A 72 -4.89 4.67 -57.50
C VAL A 72 -3.63 5.35 -56.92
N ALA A 73 -2.93 6.16 -57.71
CA ALA A 73 -1.75 6.88 -57.25
C ALA A 73 -2.08 7.89 -56.12
N SER A 74 -3.13 8.68 -56.29
CA SER A 74 -3.59 9.64 -55.29
C SER A 74 -4.14 8.98 -54.02
N GLN A 75 -4.82 7.84 -54.15
CA GLN A 75 -5.24 7.05 -52.99
C GLN A 75 -4.05 6.43 -52.25
N SER A 76 -3.04 5.94 -52.96
CA SER A 76 -1.80 5.42 -52.35
C SER A 76 -1.05 6.52 -51.60
N GLU A 77 -1.03 7.74 -52.13
CA GLU A 77 -0.42 8.90 -51.47
C GLU A 77 -1.14 9.27 -50.16
N SER A 78 -2.47 9.22 -50.14
CA SER A 78 -3.25 9.44 -48.92
C SER A 78 -2.99 8.36 -47.84
N GLN A 79 -2.78 7.11 -48.23
CA GLN A 79 -2.43 6.03 -47.31
C GLN A 79 -1.02 6.22 -46.73
N ILE A 80 -0.06 6.64 -47.55
CA ILE A 80 1.30 6.95 -47.11
C ILE A 80 1.29 8.12 -46.11
N GLN A 81 0.49 9.16 -46.36
CA GLN A 81 0.35 10.28 -45.43
C GLN A 81 -0.26 9.85 -44.09
N ASN A 82 -1.30 9.00 -44.12
CA ASN A 82 -1.90 8.45 -42.90
C ASN A 82 -0.92 7.57 -42.11
N LEU A 83 -0.17 6.70 -42.78
CA LEU A 83 0.86 5.88 -42.14
C LEU A 83 1.97 6.73 -41.53
N LYS A 84 2.37 7.81 -42.20
CA LYS A 84 3.36 8.75 -41.68
C LYS A 84 2.85 9.48 -40.42
N SER A 85 1.57 9.86 -40.40
CA SER A 85 0.95 10.44 -39.21
C SER A 85 0.92 9.44 -38.05
N GLN A 86 0.47 8.20 -38.31
CA GLN A 86 0.45 7.15 -37.29
C GLN A 86 1.83 6.84 -36.72
N LEU A 87 2.87 6.83 -37.57
CA LEU A 87 4.25 6.64 -37.11
C LEU A 87 4.71 7.79 -36.21
N SER A 88 4.35 9.03 -36.57
CA SER A 88 4.65 10.21 -35.75
C SER A 88 3.95 10.15 -34.39
N ASP A 89 2.68 9.74 -34.37
CA ASP A 89 1.90 9.59 -33.14
C ASP A 89 2.44 8.48 -32.24
N MET A 90 2.87 7.36 -32.84
CA MET A 90 3.55 6.28 -32.13
C MET A 90 4.89 6.75 -31.55
N GLN A 91 5.69 7.50 -32.32
CA GLN A 91 6.96 8.04 -31.85
C GLN A 91 6.78 8.99 -30.66
N SER A 92 5.74 9.84 -30.72
CA SER A 92 5.35 10.71 -29.62
C SER A 92 4.91 9.90 -28.39
N SER A 93 4.08 8.87 -28.58
CA SER A 93 3.61 7.99 -27.52
C SER A 93 4.75 7.23 -26.83
N VAL A 94 5.72 6.72 -27.60
CA VAL A 94 6.93 6.06 -27.05
C VAL A 94 7.75 7.05 -26.21
N SER A 95 7.92 8.27 -26.70
CA SER A 95 8.65 9.31 -25.99
C SER A 95 7.96 9.66 -24.66
N GLN A 96 6.63 9.76 -24.67
CA GLN A 96 5.84 10.03 -23.47
C GLN A 96 5.88 8.88 -22.46
N LEU A 97 5.81 7.63 -22.92
CA LEU A 97 5.98 6.44 -22.07
C LEU A 97 7.38 6.39 -21.45
N GLN A 98 8.41 6.79 -22.18
CA GLN A 98 9.77 6.85 -21.66
C GLN A 98 9.89 7.90 -20.54
N THR A 99 9.26 9.07 -20.70
CA THR A 99 9.19 10.09 -19.63
C THR A 99 8.42 9.58 -18.41
N GLN A 100 7.26 8.95 -18.60
CA GLN A 100 6.48 8.37 -17.50
C GLN A 100 7.27 7.30 -16.74
N ASN A 101 8.04 6.46 -17.44
CA ASN A 101 8.86 5.43 -16.82
C ASN A 101 9.99 6.05 -15.97
N GLN A 102 10.64 7.13 -16.43
CA GLN A 102 11.61 7.86 -15.64
C GLN A 102 10.98 8.48 -14.37
N GLN A 103 9.79 9.07 -14.51
CA GLN A 103 9.08 9.66 -13.37
C GLN A 103 8.66 8.60 -12.35
N LEU A 104 8.25 7.41 -12.81
CA LEU A 104 7.95 6.29 -11.93
C LEU A 104 9.19 5.82 -11.17
N GLN A 105 10.35 5.74 -11.83
CA GLN A 105 11.62 5.39 -11.17
C GLN A 105 12.00 6.41 -10.09
N GLN A 106 11.84 7.72 -10.35
CA GLN A 106 12.07 8.77 -9.36
C GLN A 106 11.10 8.67 -8.17
N SER A 107 9.83 8.36 -8.45
CA SER A 107 8.81 8.17 -7.41
C SER A 107 9.16 6.98 -6.51
N MET A 108 9.61 5.87 -7.10
CA MET A 108 10.07 4.69 -6.35
C MET A 108 11.29 4.99 -5.47
N GLN A 109 12.27 5.75 -5.96
CA GLN A 109 13.41 6.19 -5.15
C GLN A 109 12.95 7.06 -3.98
N THR A 110 12.00 7.97 -4.20
CA THR A 110 11.44 8.83 -3.15
C THR A 110 10.68 8.03 -2.10
N LEU A 111 9.87 7.05 -2.51
CA LEU A 111 9.18 6.18 -1.55
C LEU A 111 10.16 5.33 -0.73
N THR A 112 11.23 4.86 -1.37
CA THR A 112 12.28 4.07 -0.69
C THR A 112 12.96 4.92 0.39
N THR A 113 13.36 6.15 0.08
CA THR A 113 13.98 7.03 1.06
C THR A 113 13.02 7.43 2.19
N GLN A 114 11.74 7.61 1.90
CA GLN A 114 10.72 7.85 2.94
C GLN A 114 10.57 6.63 3.87
N LEU A 115 10.54 5.42 3.32
CA LEU A 115 10.47 4.18 4.11
C LEU A 115 11.70 4.00 5.01
N ASP A 116 12.90 4.29 4.49
CA ASP A 116 14.14 4.24 5.28
C ASP A 116 14.11 5.26 6.42
N ASN A 117 13.62 6.47 6.16
CA ASN A 117 13.50 7.51 7.17
C ASN A 117 12.50 7.11 8.28
N LEU A 118 11.33 6.61 7.90
CA LEU A 118 10.32 6.08 8.83
C LEU A 118 10.87 4.93 9.69
N THR A 119 11.63 4.02 9.08
CA THR A 119 12.25 2.90 9.78
C THR A 119 13.31 3.39 10.78
N ALA A 120 14.12 4.37 10.40
CA ALA A 120 15.08 5.00 11.30
C ALA A 120 14.39 5.73 12.47
N GLN A 121 13.29 6.44 12.22
CA GLN A 121 12.49 7.09 13.27
C GLN A 121 11.90 6.07 14.24
N LEU A 122 11.34 4.96 13.72
CA LEU A 122 10.79 3.88 14.54
C LEU A 122 11.87 3.24 15.43
N ASN A 123 13.03 2.91 14.86
CA ASN A 123 14.14 2.36 15.65
C ASN A 123 14.59 3.33 16.75
N ASN A 124 14.71 4.63 16.45
CA ASN A 124 15.03 5.64 17.47
C ASN A 124 13.94 5.75 18.55
N ALA A 125 12.65 5.68 18.18
CA ALA A 125 11.56 5.70 19.14
C ALA A 125 11.54 4.44 20.03
N LEU A 126 11.83 3.27 19.48
CA LEU A 126 11.94 2.02 20.25
C LEU A 126 13.15 2.03 21.20
N LEU A 127 14.29 2.57 20.77
CA LEU A 127 15.47 2.73 21.63
C LEU A 127 15.21 3.73 22.77
N ARG A 128 14.52 4.84 22.49
CA ARG A 128 14.10 5.83 23.51
C ARG A 128 12.99 5.31 24.42
N GLY A 129 12.11 4.44 23.93
CA GLY A 129 11.10 3.75 24.74
C GLY A 129 11.68 2.70 25.70
N LYS A 130 12.92 2.24 25.45
CA LYS A 130 13.61 1.23 26.28
C LYS A 130 14.51 1.83 27.37
N SER A 131 14.86 3.12 27.30
CA SER A 131 15.37 3.84 28.48
C SER A 131 14.21 4.04 29.44
N GLY A 132 14.10 3.15 30.42
CA GLY A 132 12.99 3.06 31.36
C GLY A 132 12.48 4.42 31.80
N ALA A 133 11.22 4.70 31.47
CA ALA A 133 10.44 5.66 32.21
C ALA A 133 10.57 5.24 33.68
N ARG A 134 11.42 5.94 34.44
CA ARG A 134 11.35 5.96 35.90
C ARG A 134 9.91 6.35 36.18
N ARG A 135 9.06 5.34 36.43
CA ARG A 135 7.67 5.57 36.83
C ARG A 135 7.78 6.42 38.07
N SER A 136 7.55 7.73 37.91
CA SER A 136 7.46 8.63 39.04
C SER A 136 6.45 7.97 39.97
N ARG A 137 6.93 7.62 41.17
CA ARG A 137 6.09 6.94 42.15
C ARG A 137 4.96 7.91 42.45
N ILE A 138 3.77 7.67 41.88
CA ILE A 138 2.61 8.48 42.19
C ILE A 138 2.38 8.31 43.70
N VAL A 139 2.43 9.42 44.42
CA VAL A 139 2.15 9.49 45.86
C VAL A 139 0.82 10.20 46.01
N TYR A 140 -0.08 9.58 46.79
CA TYR A 140 -1.32 10.19 47.21
C TYR A 140 -1.20 10.52 48.69
N HIS A 141 -1.82 11.62 49.08
CA HIS A 141 -1.96 12.04 50.47
C HIS A 141 -3.44 12.10 50.82
N LEU A 142 -3.79 11.64 52.02
CA LEU A 142 -5.13 11.79 52.56
C LEU A 142 -5.36 13.26 52.96
N ARG A 143 -6.52 13.81 52.60
CA ARG A 143 -6.94 15.17 52.98
C ARG A 143 -8.05 15.16 54.00
N ALA A 144 -8.98 14.23 53.87
CA ALA A 144 -10.07 14.03 54.81
C ALA A 144 -10.57 12.59 54.72
N VAL A 145 -11.10 12.07 55.82
CA VAL A 145 -11.73 10.75 55.87
C VAL A 145 -12.99 10.78 56.73
N VAL A 146 -14.01 10.09 56.24
CA VAL A 146 -15.21 9.69 56.98
C VAL A 146 -15.41 8.19 56.78
N PRO A 147 -16.20 7.49 57.61
CA PRO A 147 -16.26 6.02 57.61
C PRO A 147 -16.43 5.36 56.24
N ASP A 148 -17.23 5.94 55.34
CA ASP A 148 -17.50 5.36 54.01
C ASP A 148 -16.77 6.03 52.85
N ARG A 149 -16.06 7.13 53.10
CA ARG A 149 -15.50 7.98 52.03
C ARG A 149 -14.24 8.68 52.46
N ALA A 150 -13.26 8.74 51.57
CA ALA A 150 -12.04 9.49 51.79
C ALA A 150 -11.75 10.43 50.63
N TRP A 151 -11.14 11.56 50.93
CA TRP A 151 -10.63 12.50 49.93
C TRP A 151 -9.12 12.38 49.87
N ILE A 152 -8.60 11.98 48.71
CA ILE A 152 -7.17 11.83 48.45
C ILE A 152 -6.71 12.88 47.46
N SER A 153 -5.53 13.47 47.69
CA SER A 153 -4.89 14.38 46.75
C SER A 153 -3.69 13.72 46.08
N SER A 154 -3.60 13.81 44.75
CA SER A 154 -2.41 13.42 43.98
C SER A 154 -1.33 14.51 44.02
N GLY A 155 -0.11 14.18 43.61
CA GLY A 155 1.01 15.13 43.54
C GLY A 155 0.81 16.35 42.63
N ASN A 156 -0.25 16.40 41.83
CA ASN A 156 -0.66 17.57 41.04
C ASN A 156 -1.66 18.48 41.78
N GLY A 157 -1.99 18.20 43.05
CA GLY A 157 -2.96 18.96 43.86
C GLY A 157 -4.43 18.61 43.60
N GLN A 158 -4.74 17.77 42.61
CA GLN A 158 -6.10 17.32 42.36
C GLN A 158 -6.59 16.43 43.50
N THR A 159 -7.77 16.74 44.02
CA THR A 159 -8.42 15.95 45.08
C THR A 159 -9.56 15.13 44.49
N VAL A 160 -9.62 13.86 44.86
CA VAL A 160 -10.64 12.89 44.40
C VAL A 160 -11.22 12.20 45.62
N SER A 161 -12.54 12.01 45.63
CA SER A 161 -13.21 11.17 46.64
C SER A 161 -13.18 9.71 46.22
N VAL A 162 -12.84 8.82 47.15
CA VAL A 162 -12.81 7.37 46.94
C VAL A 162 -13.60 6.65 48.03
N THR A 163 -14.22 5.55 47.65
CA THR A 163 -14.99 4.63 48.49
C THR A 163 -14.39 3.23 48.37
N ILE A 164 -14.83 2.29 49.22
CA ILE A 164 -14.37 0.89 49.17
C ILE A 164 -14.71 0.27 47.81
N GLY A 165 -13.71 -0.35 47.17
CA GLY A 165 -13.82 -0.92 45.82
C GLY A 165 -13.28 -0.01 44.71
N ASP A 166 -13.19 1.30 44.93
CA ASP A 166 -12.71 2.24 43.91
C ASP A 166 -11.25 2.02 43.53
N ARG A 167 -10.93 2.21 42.25
CA ARG A 167 -9.58 2.05 41.73
C ARG A 167 -8.76 3.33 41.87
N VAL A 168 -7.66 3.24 42.59
CA VAL A 168 -6.64 4.30 42.74
C VAL A 168 -5.43 3.98 41.85
N PRO A 169 -5.07 4.86 40.89
CA PRO A 169 -3.91 4.65 40.02
C PRO A 169 -2.62 4.37 40.80
N GLY A 170 -1.95 3.25 40.49
CA GLY A 170 -0.70 2.87 41.16
C GLY A 170 -0.84 2.30 42.59
N TYR A 171 -2.05 2.22 43.13
CA TYR A 171 -2.35 1.61 44.44
C TYR A 171 -3.37 0.45 44.33
N GLY A 172 -4.07 0.30 43.21
CA GLY A 172 -5.08 -0.75 43.04
C GLY A 172 -6.43 -0.33 43.60
N ASN A 173 -7.23 -1.27 44.08
CA ASN A 173 -8.58 -0.95 44.60
C ASN A 173 -8.53 -0.66 46.10
N VAL A 174 -9.41 0.21 46.58
CA VAL A 174 -9.59 0.47 48.02
C VAL A 174 -10.17 -0.77 48.67
N ARG A 175 -9.50 -1.30 49.70
CA ARG A 175 -9.96 -2.45 50.49
C ARG A 175 -10.69 -2.03 51.76
N ALA A 176 -10.17 -1.01 52.43
CA ALA A 176 -10.71 -0.51 53.68
C ALA A 176 -10.36 0.98 53.82
N ILE A 177 -11.27 1.70 54.46
CA ILE A 177 -11.10 3.09 54.88
C ILE A 177 -11.19 3.07 56.40
N ASP A 178 -10.10 3.46 57.06
CA ASP A 178 -10.03 3.57 58.50
C ASP A 178 -10.07 5.05 58.88
N ALA A 179 -11.26 5.50 59.29
CA ALA A 179 -11.50 6.88 59.66
C ALA A 179 -10.86 7.25 61.01
N GLU A 180 -10.72 6.28 61.92
CA GLU A 180 -10.13 6.51 63.25
C GLU A 180 -8.63 6.76 63.13
N ASN A 181 -7.94 5.95 62.31
CA ASN A 181 -6.49 6.05 62.14
C ASN A 181 -6.08 6.94 60.96
N GLY A 182 -7.03 7.44 60.15
CA GLY A 182 -6.71 8.28 59.01
C GLY A 182 -5.96 7.53 57.91
N THR A 183 -6.36 6.30 57.60
CA THR A 183 -5.64 5.47 56.64
C THR A 183 -6.54 4.78 55.62
N ILE A 184 -6.04 4.61 54.40
CA ILE A 184 -6.71 3.84 53.34
C ILE A 184 -5.83 2.67 52.95
N MET A 185 -6.37 1.46 53.05
CA MET A 185 -5.69 0.23 52.63
C MET A 185 -6.08 -0.12 51.19
N THR A 186 -5.10 -0.53 50.38
CA THR A 186 -5.34 -0.83 48.96
C THR A 186 -4.88 -2.24 48.58
N THR A 187 -5.37 -2.77 47.45
CA THR A 187 -5.01 -4.13 46.99
C THR A 187 -3.54 -4.28 46.61
N SER A 188 -2.82 -3.18 46.36
CA SER A 188 -1.36 -3.22 46.19
C SER A 188 -0.58 -3.48 47.49
N GLY A 189 -1.24 -3.49 48.65
CA GLY A 189 -0.60 -3.55 49.97
C GLY A 189 -0.05 -2.21 50.46
N ARG A 190 -0.18 -1.14 49.66
CA ARG A 190 0.23 0.22 50.04
C ARG A 190 -0.90 0.93 50.79
N THR A 191 -0.52 1.72 51.79
CA THR A 191 -1.45 2.53 52.59
C THR A 191 -1.30 4.00 52.24
N ILE A 192 -2.43 4.70 52.08
CA ILE A 192 -2.47 6.15 51.94
C ILE A 192 -2.77 6.74 53.32
N LYS A 193 -2.02 7.77 53.72
CA LYS A 193 -2.13 8.46 55.02
C LYS A 193 -2.05 9.98 54.81
N TYR A 194 -2.32 10.75 55.86
CA TYR A 194 -2.16 12.20 55.84
C TYR A 194 -0.75 12.62 55.40
N GLY A 195 -0.68 13.72 54.65
CA GLY A 195 0.59 14.35 54.28
C GLY A 195 1.30 14.89 55.52
N ARG A 196 2.61 15.11 55.42
CA ARG A 196 3.44 15.63 56.53
C ARG A 196 2.95 16.99 57.07
N ASN A 197 2.13 17.71 56.30
CA ASN A 197 1.63 19.05 56.61
C ASN A 197 0.10 19.08 56.85
N ASP A 198 -0.57 17.91 56.93
CA ASP A 198 -2.04 17.81 57.04
C ASP A 198 -2.49 17.29 58.43
N TYR A 199 -1.71 17.56 59.48
CA TYR A 199 -2.06 17.26 60.89
C TYR A 199 -2.63 18.49 61.59
#